data_AF-A0A7G6SAB1-F1
#
_entry.id   AF-A0A7G6SAB1-F1
#
_cell.length_a   1.000
_cell.length_b   1.000
_cell.length_c   1.000
_cell.angle_alpha   90.00
_cell.angle_beta   90.00
_cell.angle_gamma   90.00
#
_symmetry.space_group_name_H-M   'P 1'
#
loop_
_entity.id
_entity.type
_entity.pdbx_description
1 polymer ?
#
loop_
_entity_poly.entity_id
_entity_poly.type
_entity_poly.pdbx_seq_one_letter_code
_entity_poly.pdbx_strand_id
1 'polypeptide(L)'
;MTYAAGPYANAVGSHATAMGPQASASGNAAMASGANSVARGTNATAIGANARATAANSVALGANSVATEPDTVSFGSPGNERRLSNIAPGVLPNDAVNMRQFEQGVWEAKREAHRGTATAVAMLNANPVLEHGKKFALSLGFGSYGSQQALAGGAAIRFTDNFTGSLNFGTSLSGGSTAIGTGISYQW
;
A
#
# COMPACT_ATOMS: atom_id res chain seq x y z
N MET A 1 -29.92 5.33 -32.45
CA MET A 1 -29.60 4.36 -33.53
C MET A 1 -28.80 3.22 -32.95
N THR A 2 -28.94 1.98 -33.42
CA THR A 2 -28.13 0.83 -32.97
C THR A 2 -27.26 0.32 -34.12
N TYR A 3 -26.15 -0.36 -33.80
CA TYR A 3 -25.29 -0.99 -34.79
C TYR A 3 -24.99 -2.44 -34.39
N ALA A 4 -25.24 -3.39 -35.30
CA ALA A 4 -24.94 -4.80 -35.09
C ALA A 4 -24.23 -5.36 -36.33
N ALA A 5 -23.03 -5.92 -36.15
CA ALA A 5 -22.23 -6.50 -37.23
C ALA A 5 -21.68 -7.87 -36.83
N GLY A 6 -22.07 -8.90 -37.55
CA GLY A 6 -21.65 -10.30 -37.34
C GLY A 6 -22.84 -11.25 -37.26
N PRO A 7 -22.64 -12.56 -37.54
CA PRO A 7 -23.70 -13.54 -37.42
C PRO A 7 -24.29 -13.54 -36.02
N TYR A 8 -25.61 -13.35 -35.91
CA TYR A 8 -26.34 -13.31 -34.64
C TYR A 8 -25.89 -12.20 -33.66
N ALA A 9 -25.18 -11.18 -34.13
CA ALA A 9 -24.91 -9.98 -33.34
C ALA A 9 -26.24 -9.26 -33.02
N ASN A 10 -26.39 -8.80 -31.78
CA ASN A 10 -27.63 -8.25 -31.28
C ASN A 10 -27.37 -6.96 -30.49
N ALA A 11 -27.78 -5.82 -31.05
CA ALA A 11 -27.74 -4.52 -30.39
C ALA A 11 -29.17 -3.99 -30.18
N VAL A 12 -29.70 -4.15 -28.97
CA VAL A 12 -31.09 -3.76 -28.60
C VAL A 12 -31.16 -2.57 -27.66
N GLY A 13 -30.10 -2.24 -26.94
CA GLY A 13 -30.06 -1.04 -26.13
C GLY A 13 -30.09 0.23 -26.99
N SER A 14 -30.70 1.31 -26.50
CA SER A 14 -30.66 2.59 -27.21
C SER A 14 -29.22 3.04 -27.39
N HIS A 15 -28.76 3.34 -28.61
CA HIS A 15 -27.35 3.70 -28.91
C HIS A 15 -26.34 2.56 -28.69
N ALA A 16 -26.79 1.30 -28.68
CA ALA A 16 -25.91 0.16 -28.49
C ALA A 16 -25.16 -0.26 -29.78
N THR A 17 -23.96 -0.82 -29.58
CA THR A 17 -23.08 -1.34 -30.63
C THR A 17 -22.68 -2.79 -30.31
N ALA A 18 -22.98 -3.72 -31.20
CA ALA A 18 -22.57 -5.13 -31.11
C ALA A 18 -21.73 -5.53 -32.33
N MET A 19 -20.48 -5.96 -32.12
CA MET A 19 -19.56 -6.35 -33.19
C MET A 19 -18.95 -7.72 -32.90
N GLY A 20 -19.11 -8.65 -33.83
CA GLY A 20 -18.62 -10.03 -33.74
C GLY A 20 -19.76 -11.06 -33.64
N PRO A 21 -19.48 -12.33 -33.94
CA PRO A 21 -20.49 -13.39 -33.88
C PRO A 21 -21.10 -13.50 -32.48
N GLN A 22 -22.43 -13.51 -32.39
CA GLN A 22 -23.17 -13.61 -31.12
C GLN A 22 -22.84 -12.50 -30.09
N ALA A 23 -22.23 -11.39 -30.51
CA ALA A 23 -22.03 -10.24 -29.63
C ALA A 23 -23.40 -9.66 -29.22
N SER A 24 -23.58 -9.34 -27.94
CA SER A 24 -24.86 -8.86 -27.39
C SER A 24 -24.66 -7.56 -26.61
N ALA A 25 -25.18 -6.47 -27.14
CA ALA A 25 -25.21 -5.16 -26.49
C ALA A 25 -26.67 -4.80 -26.16
N SER A 26 -27.07 -5.04 -24.91
CA SER A 26 -28.45 -4.85 -24.44
C SER A 26 -28.64 -3.69 -23.48
N GLY A 27 -27.56 -3.17 -22.90
CA GLY A 27 -27.61 -1.92 -22.13
C GLY A 27 -27.72 -0.69 -23.05
N ASN A 28 -28.35 0.38 -22.56
CA ASN A 28 -28.36 1.66 -23.27
C ASN A 28 -26.92 2.18 -23.38
N ALA A 29 -26.54 2.66 -24.56
CA ALA A 29 -25.20 3.10 -24.94
C ALA A 29 -24.10 2.05 -24.64
N ALA A 30 -24.46 0.76 -24.62
CA ALA A 30 -23.51 -0.31 -24.38
C ALA A 30 -22.75 -0.71 -25.65
N MET A 31 -21.50 -1.15 -25.48
CA MET A 31 -20.66 -1.66 -26.56
C MET A 31 -20.21 -3.09 -26.27
N ALA A 32 -20.51 -4.04 -27.15
CA ALA A 32 -20.00 -5.41 -27.10
C ALA A 32 -19.18 -5.67 -28.38
N SER A 33 -17.88 -5.93 -28.23
CA SER A 33 -16.97 -6.16 -29.36
C SER A 33 -16.14 -7.43 -29.12
N GLY A 34 -16.44 -8.49 -29.87
CA GLY A 34 -15.82 -9.81 -29.77
C GLY A 34 -16.86 -10.92 -29.83
N ALA A 35 -16.45 -12.11 -30.28
CA ALA A 35 -17.35 -13.26 -30.35
C ALA A 35 -17.93 -13.59 -28.96
N ASN A 36 -19.25 -13.74 -28.84
CA ASN A 36 -19.95 -13.99 -27.57
C ASN A 36 -19.70 -12.92 -26.48
N SER A 37 -19.24 -11.72 -26.85
CA SER A 37 -19.12 -10.61 -25.89
C SER A 37 -20.51 -10.11 -25.47
N VAL A 38 -20.64 -9.68 -24.22
CA VAL A 38 -21.92 -9.31 -23.62
C VAL A 38 -21.77 -8.01 -22.84
N ALA A 39 -22.48 -6.96 -23.27
CA ALA A 39 -22.59 -5.68 -22.56
C ALA A 39 -24.06 -5.43 -22.18
N ARG A 40 -24.39 -5.62 -20.91
CA ARG A 40 -25.78 -5.52 -20.38
C ARG A 40 -26.01 -4.27 -19.55
N GLY A 41 -24.98 -3.74 -18.91
CA GLY A 41 -25.10 -2.51 -18.13
C GLY A 41 -25.29 -1.28 -19.03
N THR A 42 -26.00 -0.27 -18.53
CA THR A 42 -26.05 1.04 -19.19
C THR A 42 -24.64 1.63 -19.26
N ASN A 43 -24.22 2.17 -20.40
CA ASN A 43 -22.86 2.63 -20.69
C ASN A 43 -21.76 1.55 -20.55
N ALA A 44 -22.12 0.27 -20.50
CA ALA A 44 -21.14 -0.79 -20.30
C ALA A 44 -20.37 -1.11 -21.60
N THR A 45 -19.09 -1.44 -21.46
CA THR A 45 -18.22 -1.82 -22.58
C THR A 45 -17.61 -3.19 -22.36
N ALA A 46 -17.81 -4.13 -23.27
CA ALA A 46 -17.19 -5.45 -23.27
C ALA A 46 -16.34 -5.62 -24.53
N ILE A 47 -15.02 -5.77 -24.39
CA ILE A 47 -14.08 -5.91 -25.51
C ILE A 47 -13.29 -7.22 -25.34
N GLY A 48 -13.45 -8.15 -26.27
CA GLY A 48 -12.80 -9.45 -26.28
C GLY A 48 -13.81 -10.61 -26.37
N ALA A 49 -13.36 -11.76 -26.86
CA ALA A 49 -14.23 -12.94 -26.94
C ALA A 49 -14.70 -13.36 -25.54
N ASN A 50 -16.00 -13.61 -25.38
CA ASN A 50 -16.65 -13.93 -24.11
C ASN A 50 -16.49 -12.88 -22.98
N ALA A 51 -16.04 -11.64 -23.28
CA ALA A 51 -16.00 -10.57 -22.30
C ALA A 51 -17.42 -10.20 -21.84
N ARG A 52 -17.63 -9.96 -20.54
CA ARG A 52 -18.95 -9.67 -19.95
C ARG A 52 -18.90 -8.43 -19.08
N ALA A 53 -19.53 -7.34 -19.53
CA ALA A 53 -19.74 -6.13 -18.74
C ALA A 53 -21.23 -6.03 -18.36
N THR A 54 -21.56 -6.41 -17.13
CA THR A 54 -22.96 -6.51 -16.67
C THR A 54 -23.40 -5.38 -15.76
N ALA A 55 -22.46 -4.63 -15.18
CA ALA A 55 -22.75 -3.46 -14.35
C ALA A 55 -22.80 -2.15 -15.15
N ALA A 56 -23.47 -1.14 -14.60
CA ALA A 56 -23.57 0.18 -15.22
C ALA A 56 -22.20 0.88 -15.26
N ASN A 57 -21.91 1.57 -16.36
CA ASN A 57 -20.66 2.31 -16.58
C ASN A 57 -19.38 1.46 -16.37
N SER A 58 -19.46 0.14 -16.57
CA SER A 58 -18.34 -0.77 -16.38
C SER A 58 -17.68 -1.19 -17.69
N VAL A 59 -16.40 -1.55 -17.62
CA VAL A 59 -15.62 -2.00 -18.78
C VAL A 59 -15.03 -3.37 -18.49
N ALA A 60 -15.35 -4.38 -19.30
CA ALA A 60 -14.66 -5.66 -19.32
C ALA A 60 -13.68 -5.69 -20.51
N LEU A 61 -12.39 -5.65 -20.22
CA LEU A 61 -11.33 -5.55 -21.23
C LEU A 61 -10.51 -6.85 -21.30
N GLY A 62 -10.54 -7.51 -22.46
CA GLY A 62 -9.86 -8.77 -22.73
C GLY A 62 -10.81 -9.98 -22.79
N ALA A 63 -10.36 -11.05 -23.44
CA ALA A 63 -11.16 -12.27 -23.58
C ALA A 63 -11.51 -12.87 -22.21
N ASN A 64 -12.75 -13.29 -22.02
CA ASN A 64 -13.28 -13.82 -20.75
C ASN A 64 -13.23 -12.85 -19.55
N SER A 65 -12.95 -11.55 -19.74
CA SER A 65 -13.01 -10.58 -18.63
C SER A 65 -14.44 -10.37 -18.16
N VAL A 66 -14.62 -10.11 -16.87
CA VAL A 66 -15.93 -9.97 -16.23
C VAL A 66 -15.94 -8.70 -15.37
N ALA A 67 -16.83 -7.75 -15.70
CA ALA A 67 -17.02 -6.50 -14.98
C ALA A 67 -18.44 -6.46 -14.38
N THR A 68 -18.53 -6.78 -13.08
CA THR A 68 -19.79 -6.91 -12.32
C THR A 68 -20.03 -5.77 -11.34
N GLU A 69 -19.11 -4.81 -11.23
CA GLU A 69 -19.22 -3.64 -10.35
C GLU A 69 -19.39 -2.36 -11.17
N PRO A 70 -20.27 -1.43 -10.76
CA PRO A 70 -20.43 -0.16 -11.47
C PRO A 70 -19.15 0.68 -11.45
N ASP A 71 -18.95 1.50 -12.48
CA ASP A 71 -17.83 2.47 -12.54
C ASP A 71 -16.42 1.82 -12.45
N THR A 72 -16.28 0.57 -12.89
CA THR A 72 -15.01 -0.18 -12.85
C THR A 72 -14.50 -0.59 -14.24
N VAL A 73 -13.19 -0.77 -14.34
CA VAL A 73 -12.55 -1.47 -15.46
C VAL A 73 -12.00 -2.80 -14.95
N SER A 74 -12.56 -3.90 -15.43
CA SER A 74 -12.06 -5.25 -15.19
C SER A 74 -11.14 -5.70 -16.31
N PHE A 75 -9.92 -6.06 -15.95
CA PHE A 75 -8.91 -6.60 -16.86
C PHE A 75 -8.86 -8.13 -16.86
N GLY A 76 -9.81 -8.81 -16.21
CA GLY A 76 -9.79 -10.27 -16.04
C GLY A 76 -11.07 -10.80 -15.42
N SER A 77 -10.98 -11.96 -14.78
CA SER A 77 -12.05 -12.51 -13.94
C SER A 77 -11.40 -13.09 -12.68
N PRO A 78 -12.18 -13.40 -11.62
CA PRO A 78 -11.64 -14.08 -10.45
C PRO A 78 -10.85 -15.34 -10.85
N GLY A 79 -9.59 -15.43 -10.40
CA GLY A 79 -8.66 -16.52 -10.71
C GLY A 79 -8.03 -16.48 -12.11
N ASN A 80 -8.37 -15.48 -12.93
CA ASN A 80 -7.78 -15.25 -14.26
C ASN A 80 -7.42 -13.77 -14.43
N GLU A 81 -6.75 -13.20 -13.43
CA GLU A 81 -6.29 -11.83 -13.42
C GLU A 81 -5.17 -11.62 -14.45
N ARG A 82 -5.04 -10.37 -14.91
CA ARG A 82 -3.98 -9.97 -15.83
C ARG A 82 -3.03 -9.00 -15.15
N ARG A 83 -1.76 -9.11 -15.49
CA ARG A 83 -0.79 -8.07 -15.16
C ARG A 83 -0.97 -6.89 -16.11
N LEU A 84 -0.94 -5.69 -15.57
CA LEU A 84 -0.78 -4.46 -16.33
C LEU A 84 0.72 -4.15 -16.39
N SER A 85 1.30 -4.12 -17.59
CA SER A 85 2.74 -3.88 -17.80
C SER A 85 3.00 -2.51 -18.43
N ASN A 86 4.25 -2.04 -18.34
CA ASN A 86 4.71 -0.77 -18.91
C ASN A 86 4.00 0.47 -18.32
N ILE A 87 3.64 0.41 -17.03
CA ILE A 87 3.04 1.54 -16.30
C ILE A 87 4.16 2.48 -15.84
N ALA A 88 4.13 3.73 -16.34
CA ALA A 88 5.00 4.80 -15.85
C ALA A 88 4.74 5.10 -14.37
N PRO A 89 5.71 5.66 -13.62
CA PRO A 89 5.46 6.06 -12.23
C PRO A 89 4.30 7.06 -12.12
N GLY A 90 3.39 6.82 -11.19
CA GLY A 90 2.29 7.77 -10.89
C GLY A 90 2.80 9.05 -10.24
N VAL A 91 2.14 10.18 -10.53
CA VAL A 91 2.52 11.52 -10.06
C VAL A 91 1.38 12.17 -9.27
N LEU A 92 0.14 12.02 -9.74
CA LEU A 92 -1.06 12.55 -9.08
C LEU A 92 -1.63 11.53 -8.07
N PRO A 93 -2.46 11.97 -7.11
CA PRO A 93 -3.04 11.08 -6.10
C PRO A 93 -3.88 9.90 -6.64
N ASN A 94 -4.43 10.05 -7.85
CA ASN A 94 -5.29 9.04 -8.49
C ASN A 94 -4.56 8.25 -9.60
N ASP A 95 -3.24 8.39 -9.73
CA ASP A 95 -2.46 7.61 -10.69
C ASP A 95 -2.20 6.19 -10.17
N ALA A 96 -2.07 5.24 -11.09
CA ALA A 96 -1.67 3.89 -10.74
C ALA A 96 -0.22 3.87 -10.24
N VAL A 97 0.03 3.13 -9.15
CA VAL A 97 1.37 2.89 -8.61
C VAL A 97 1.98 1.66 -9.27
N ASN A 98 3.23 1.75 -9.73
CA ASN A 98 3.96 0.59 -10.24
C ASN A 98 4.84 -0.07 -9.15
N MET A 99 5.35 -1.27 -9.43
CA MET A 99 6.15 -2.05 -8.46
C MET A 99 7.41 -1.33 -7.98
N ARG A 100 8.03 -0.48 -8.81
CA ARG A 100 9.20 0.29 -8.40
C ARG A 100 8.87 1.29 -7.29
N GLN A 101 7.77 2.02 -7.43
CA GLN A 101 7.31 2.97 -6.41
C GLN A 101 6.90 2.24 -5.12
N PHE A 102 6.22 1.11 -5.25
CA PHE A 102 5.86 0.28 -4.09
C PHE A 102 7.09 -0.22 -3.34
N GLU A 103 8.07 -0.82 -4.05
CA GLU A 103 9.31 -1.29 -3.44
C GLU A 103 10.09 -0.16 -2.77
N GLN A 104 10.16 1.02 -3.39
CA GLN A 104 10.79 2.19 -2.79
C GLN A 104 10.13 2.60 -1.48
N GLY A 105 8.80 2.66 -1.43
CA GLY A 105 8.06 2.94 -0.20
C GLY A 105 8.28 1.88 0.89
N VAL A 106 8.30 0.59 0.52
CA VAL A 106 8.60 -0.51 1.46
C VAL A 106 10.03 -0.41 1.99
N TRP A 107 11.00 -0.06 1.14
CA TRP A 107 12.40 0.15 1.55
C TRP A 107 12.55 1.32 2.51
N GLU A 108 11.84 2.42 2.26
CA GLU A 108 11.82 3.57 3.15
C GLU A 108 11.20 3.22 4.51
N ALA A 109 10.06 2.53 4.52
CA ALA A 109 9.42 2.06 5.75
C ALA A 109 10.32 1.10 6.55
N LYS A 110 10.99 0.16 5.88
CA LYS A 110 11.96 -0.75 6.51
C LYS A 110 13.14 0.00 7.11
N ARG A 111 13.66 1.00 6.38
CA ARG A 111 14.77 1.83 6.86
C ARG A 111 14.38 2.61 8.11
N GLU A 112 13.17 3.16 8.14
CA GLU A 112 12.65 3.86 9.30
C GLU A 112 12.49 2.94 10.52
N ALA A 113 11.94 1.74 10.32
CA ALA A 113 11.87 0.75 11.39
C ALA A 113 13.27 0.37 11.93
N HIS A 114 14.24 0.14 11.04
CA HIS A 114 15.61 -0.16 11.45
C HIS A 114 16.28 0.98 12.22
N ARG A 115 16.00 2.25 11.86
CA ARG A 115 16.47 3.43 12.61
C ARG A 115 15.86 3.45 14.02
N GLY A 116 14.58 3.15 14.15
CA GLY A 116 13.91 3.02 15.44
C GLY A 116 14.59 1.97 16.33
N THR A 117 14.86 0.78 15.78
CA THR A 117 15.59 -0.28 16.51
C THR A 117 17.00 0.14 16.90
N ALA A 118 17.77 0.75 15.98
CA ALA A 118 19.11 1.25 16.30
C ALA A 118 19.07 2.28 17.44
N THR A 119 18.06 3.14 17.45
CA THR A 119 17.84 4.14 18.51
C THR A 119 17.52 3.47 19.84
N ALA A 120 16.65 2.45 19.84
CA ALA A 120 16.38 1.67 21.05
C ALA A 120 17.65 0.99 21.60
N VAL A 121 18.47 0.38 20.72
CA VAL A 121 19.76 -0.21 21.10
C VAL A 121 20.70 0.84 21.69
N ALA A 122 20.76 2.04 21.10
CA ALA A 122 21.57 3.13 21.63
C ALA A 122 21.11 3.53 23.04
N MET A 123 19.80 3.64 23.25
CA MET A 123 19.22 4.01 24.54
C MET A 123 19.45 2.96 25.62
N LEU A 124 19.43 1.66 25.28
CA LEU A 124 19.81 0.58 26.20
C LEU A 124 21.25 0.75 26.70
N ASN A 125 22.17 1.10 25.79
CA ASN A 125 23.57 1.36 26.14
C ASN A 125 23.76 2.72 26.82
N ALA A 126 22.83 3.65 26.64
CA ALA A 126 22.84 4.96 27.29
C ALA A 126 22.18 4.93 28.67
N ASN A 127 21.98 3.78 29.32
CA ASN A 127 21.44 3.71 30.67
C ASN A 127 22.55 3.98 31.71
N PRO A 128 22.49 5.08 32.49
CA PRO A 128 23.53 5.39 33.45
C PRO A 128 23.40 4.51 34.70
N VAL A 129 24.54 3.99 35.16
CA VAL A 129 24.61 3.23 36.42
C VAL A 129 24.89 4.21 37.57
N LEU A 130 24.00 4.25 38.57
CA LEU A 130 24.20 5.04 39.79
C LEU A 130 25.04 4.25 40.80
N GLU A 131 26.32 4.61 40.93
CA GLU A 131 27.21 4.07 41.96
C GLU A 131 26.69 4.37 43.39
N HIS A 132 27.13 3.57 44.36
CA HIS A 132 26.69 3.69 45.75
C HIS A 132 27.03 5.09 46.32
N GLY A 133 26.08 5.73 46.98
CA GLY A 133 26.22 7.08 47.53
C GLY A 133 26.18 8.22 46.50
N LYS A 134 26.07 7.94 45.20
CA LYS A 134 25.92 8.99 44.16
C LYS A 134 24.45 9.29 43.91
N LYS A 135 24.12 10.59 43.80
CA LYS A 135 22.74 11.07 43.58
C LYS A 135 22.36 11.24 42.11
N PHE A 136 23.35 11.30 41.22
CA PHE A 136 23.16 11.63 39.80
C PHE A 136 24.19 10.91 38.93
N ALA A 137 23.79 10.49 37.74
CA ALA A 137 24.65 9.90 36.73
C ALA A 137 24.20 10.30 35.31
N LEU A 138 25.17 10.41 34.41
CA LEU A 138 24.99 10.67 32.97
C LEU A 138 25.67 9.58 32.16
N SER A 139 25.12 9.30 30.99
CA SER A 139 25.62 8.27 30.08
C SER A 139 25.36 8.67 28.63
N LEU A 140 26.20 8.14 27.74
CA LEU A 140 26.03 8.19 26.31
C LEU A 140 26.04 6.76 25.78
N GLY A 141 25.19 6.47 24.82
CA GLY A 141 25.08 5.16 24.19
C GLY A 141 25.11 5.28 22.69
N PHE A 142 25.74 4.31 22.05
CA PHE A 142 25.72 4.13 20.61
C PHE A 142 24.96 2.84 20.29
N GLY A 143 24.19 2.87 19.22
CA GLY A 143 23.41 1.73 18.76
C GLY A 143 23.50 1.57 17.25
N SER A 144 23.54 0.33 16.80
CA SER A 144 23.55 -0.02 15.38
C SER A 144 22.58 -1.16 15.15
N TYR A 145 21.81 -1.08 14.07
CA TYR A 145 20.94 -2.17 13.61
C TYR A 145 20.89 -2.19 12.09
N GLY A 146 21.36 -3.30 11.50
CA GLY A 146 21.60 -3.38 10.06
C GLY A 146 22.60 -2.30 9.62
N SER A 147 22.20 -1.47 8.65
CA SER A 147 22.99 -0.34 8.15
C SER A 147 22.67 1.00 8.82
N GLN A 148 21.82 1.02 9.86
CA GLN A 148 21.42 2.25 10.54
C GLN A 148 22.15 2.37 11.88
N GLN A 149 22.51 3.61 12.24
CA GLN A 149 23.22 3.95 13.46
C GLN A 149 22.44 5.01 14.25
N ALA A 150 22.62 5.03 15.56
CA ALA A 150 21.98 5.97 16.45
C ALA A 150 22.88 6.32 17.64
N LEU A 151 22.62 7.49 18.21
CA LEU A 151 23.20 7.95 19.47
C LEU A 151 22.08 8.17 20.48
N ALA A 152 22.40 7.96 21.74
CA ALA A 152 21.50 8.24 22.84
C ALA A 152 22.26 8.83 24.02
N GLY A 153 21.53 9.59 24.84
CA GLY A 153 21.99 10.03 26.15
C GLY A 153 21.00 9.59 27.22
N GLY A 154 21.52 9.40 28.42
CA GLY A 154 20.72 9.08 29.59
C GLY A 154 21.12 9.88 30.81
N ALA A 155 20.16 10.08 31.69
CA ALA A 155 20.33 10.65 33.01
C ALA A 155 19.60 9.78 34.03
N ALA A 156 20.20 9.58 35.20
CA ALA A 156 19.59 8.87 36.30
C ALA A 156 19.74 9.67 37.59
N ILE A 157 18.71 9.62 38.44
CA ILE A 157 18.63 10.33 39.71
C ILE A 157 18.30 9.30 40.81
N ARG A 158 18.96 9.42 41.96
CA ARG A 158 18.60 8.69 43.18
C ARG A 158 17.81 9.61 44.12
N PHE A 159 16.58 9.22 44.44
CA PHE A 159 15.70 9.96 45.35
C PHE A 159 15.95 9.57 46.81
N THR A 160 16.04 8.27 47.06
CA THR A 160 16.39 7.64 48.35
C THR A 160 17.37 6.50 48.08
N ASP A 161 17.99 5.93 49.11
CA ASP A 161 18.95 4.82 48.91
C ASP A 161 18.36 3.63 48.14
N ASN A 162 17.04 3.47 48.21
CA ASN A 162 16.32 2.37 47.61
C ASN A 162 15.57 2.76 46.32
N PHE A 163 15.44 4.04 45.96
CA PHE A 163 14.60 4.47 44.84
C PHE A 163 15.38 5.31 43.83
N THR A 164 15.42 4.84 42.59
CA THR A 164 16.09 5.51 41.46
C THR A 164 15.11 5.74 40.32
N GLY A 165 15.35 6.81 39.55
CA GLY A 165 14.64 7.09 38.30
C GLY A 165 15.63 7.38 37.18
N SER A 166 15.24 7.08 35.94
CA SER A 166 16.02 7.32 34.74
C SER A 166 15.19 7.97 33.63
N LEU A 167 15.89 8.73 32.78
CA LEU A 167 15.41 9.32 31.55
C LEU A 167 16.46 9.07 30.47
N ASN A 168 16.04 8.60 29.31
CA ASN A 168 16.88 8.36 28.15
C ASN A 168 16.27 9.02 26.93
N PHE A 169 17.11 9.58 26.08
CA PHE A 169 16.74 10.11 24.77
C PHE A 169 17.66 9.51 23.72
N GLY A 170 17.14 9.26 22.53
CA GLY A 170 17.91 8.72 21.41
C GLY A 170 17.51 9.34 20.10
N THR A 171 18.45 9.41 19.16
CA THR A 171 18.23 9.84 17.78
C THR A 171 19.02 8.99 16.80
N SER A 172 18.44 8.68 15.64
CA SER A 172 19.18 8.05 14.55
C SER A 172 20.04 9.06 13.79
N LEU A 173 21.23 8.62 13.34
CA LEU A 173 22.20 9.48 12.62
C LEU A 173 21.89 9.64 11.14
N SER A 174 21.06 8.75 10.58
CA SER A 174 20.84 8.61 9.14
C SER A 174 19.45 9.07 8.67
N GLY A 175 18.63 9.65 9.55
CA GLY A 175 17.26 10.05 9.19
C GLY A 175 16.35 10.67 10.25
N GLY A 176 16.87 11.20 11.36
CA GLY A 176 16.10 12.11 12.22
C GLY A 176 15.00 11.49 13.10
N SER A 177 14.90 10.16 13.18
CA SER A 177 13.99 9.48 14.11
C SER A 177 14.45 9.68 15.56
N THR A 178 13.58 10.15 16.45
CA THR A 178 13.89 10.34 17.87
C THR A 178 13.06 9.41 18.75
N ALA A 179 13.62 8.97 19.88
CA ALA A 179 12.92 8.18 20.89
C ALA A 179 13.25 8.69 22.30
N ILE A 180 12.30 8.52 23.22
CA ILE A 180 12.44 8.90 24.64
C ILE A 180 11.95 7.72 25.47
N GLY A 181 12.67 7.41 26.55
CA GLY A 181 12.36 6.34 27.49
C GLY A 181 12.58 6.81 28.91
N THR A 182 11.81 6.29 29.85
CA THR A 182 11.94 6.58 31.27
C THR A 182 11.77 5.31 32.08
N GLY A 183 12.42 5.25 33.24
CA GLY A 183 12.37 4.09 34.14
C GLY A 183 12.36 4.52 35.60
N ILE A 184 11.83 3.65 36.45
CA ILE A 184 11.86 3.76 37.90
C ILE A 184 12.31 2.41 38.44
N SER A 185 13.11 2.39 39.50
CA SER A 185 13.57 1.15 40.12
C SER A 185 13.60 1.27 41.64
N TYR A 186 13.28 0.16 42.31
CA TYR A 186 13.34 0.02 43.76
C TYR A 186 14.28 -1.14 44.14
N GLN A 187 15.10 -0.95 45.18
CA GLN A 187 16.07 -1.94 45.67
C GLN A 187 15.83 -2.21 47.17
N TRP A 188 15.92 -3.45 47.61
CA TRP A 188 15.74 -3.89 49.01
C TRP A 188 16.88 -4.80 49.47
#